data_AF-A0A9D6EPF2-F1
#
_entry.id   AF-A0A9D6EPF2-F1
#
_cell.length_a   1.000
_cell.length_b   1.000
_cell.length_c   1.000
_cell.angle_alpha   90.00
_cell.angle_beta   90.00
_cell.angle_gamma   90.00
#
_symmetry.space_group_name_H-M   'P 1'
#
loop_
_entity.id
_entity.type
_entity.pdbx_description
1 polymer ?
#
loop_
_entity_poly.entity_id
_entity_poly.type
_entity_poly.pdbx_seq_one_letter_code
_entity_poly.pdbx_strand_id
1 'polypeptide(L)'
;MGTTPHPDTLLIAYVRGELAEGDRMTVAAHLAACAECTRALEDFQRILQDLGSSLPRPPEVHWGAYRAELREKLEARRQRAGGWQWLRRPLPVALSAVAAGALLILGLQTWIYRPAVNGDLALLEETVVASRFDLLRQYAVIERLDLWEDLDVVRRLEELSPRRKG
;
A
#
# COMPACT_ATOMS: atom_id res chain seq x y z
N MET A 1 -28.48 43.24 14.65
CA MET A 1 -27.66 42.53 15.67
C MET A 1 -27.65 41.07 15.26
N GLY A 2 -26.56 40.64 14.62
CA GLY A 2 -26.50 39.37 13.89
C GLY A 2 -26.39 38.18 14.84
N THR A 3 -27.27 37.20 14.62
CA THR A 3 -27.34 35.91 15.31
C THR A 3 -26.21 34.97 14.85
N THR A 4 -24.95 35.32 15.10
CA THR A 4 -23.89 34.31 15.08
C THR A 4 -23.90 33.57 16.42
N PRO A 5 -24.00 32.23 16.44
CA PRO A 5 -23.98 31.48 17.69
C PRO A 5 -22.70 31.81 18.47
N HIS A 6 -22.82 32.07 19.77
CA HIS A 6 -21.69 32.38 20.62
C HIS A 6 -20.70 31.20 20.63
N PRO A 7 -19.39 31.44 20.44
CA PRO A 7 -18.39 30.39 20.37
C PRO A 7 -17.95 29.92 21.77
N ASP A 8 -18.88 29.73 22.70
CA ASP A 8 -18.59 29.49 24.12
C ASP A 8 -17.71 28.25 24.34
N THR A 9 -17.91 27.21 23.52
CA THR A 9 -17.12 25.97 23.56
C THR A 9 -15.69 26.15 23.04
N LEU A 10 -15.44 27.17 22.21
CA LEU A 10 -14.13 27.45 21.63
C LEU A 10 -13.30 28.43 22.46
N LEU A 11 -13.91 29.15 23.41
CA LEU A 11 -13.21 30.16 24.24
C LEU A 11 -12.07 29.53 25.05
N ILE A 12 -12.28 28.35 25.65
CA ILE A 12 -11.23 27.68 26.44
C ILE A 12 -10.05 27.26 25.54
N ALA A 13 -10.35 26.68 24.37
CA ALA A 13 -9.32 26.31 23.39
C ALA A 13 -8.58 27.55 22.85
N TYR A 14 -9.28 28.68 22.70
CA TYR A 14 -8.68 29.97 22.34
C TYR A 14 -7.69 30.45 23.42
N VAL A 15 -8.10 30.47 24.70
CA VAL A 15 -7.23 30.87 25.83
C VAL A 15 -6.00 29.97 25.93
N ARG A 16 -6.16 28.66 25.72
CA ARG A 16 -5.05 27.69 25.77
C ARG A 16 -4.17 27.68 24.53
N GLY A 17 -4.54 28.42 23.47
CA GLY A 17 -3.79 28.46 22.22
C GLY A 17 -3.93 27.21 21.36
N GLU A 18 -4.95 26.39 21.58
CA GLU A 18 -5.14 25.08 20.94
C GLU A 18 -5.94 25.14 19.63
N LEU A 19 -6.50 26.30 19.29
CA LEU A 19 -7.22 26.51 18.03
C LEU A 19 -6.29 26.60 16.82
N ALA A 20 -6.75 26.06 15.69
CA ALA A 20 -6.16 26.30 14.38
C ALA A 20 -6.29 27.78 14.00
N GLU A 21 -5.42 28.26 13.11
CA GLU A 21 -5.31 29.69 12.82
C GLU A 21 -6.61 30.30 12.26
N GLY A 22 -7.33 29.57 11.39
CA GLY A 22 -8.62 30.01 10.85
C GLY A 22 -9.71 30.17 11.91
N ASP A 23 -9.78 29.23 12.85
CA ASP A 23 -10.74 29.27 13.97
C ASP A 23 -10.37 30.37 14.96
N ARG A 24 -9.07 30.54 15.22
CA ARG A 24 -8.56 31.62 16.09
C ARG A 24 -8.93 32.99 15.54
N MET A 25 -8.76 33.23 14.23
CA MET A 25 -9.17 34.49 13.60
C MET A 25 -10.67 34.73 13.70
N THR A 26 -11.48 33.69 13.49
CA THR A 26 -12.95 33.77 13.57
C THR A 26 -13.40 34.13 14.99
N VAL A 27 -12.85 33.46 16.00
CA VAL A 27 -13.13 33.75 17.42
C VAL A 27 -12.65 35.14 17.80
N ALA A 28 -11.46 35.57 17.36
CA ALA A 28 -10.94 36.92 17.63
C ALA A 28 -11.83 38.02 17.04
N ALA A 29 -12.33 37.83 15.82
CA ALA A 29 -13.28 38.76 15.20
C ALA A 29 -14.60 38.84 15.99
N HIS A 30 -15.10 37.70 16.49
CA HIS A 30 -16.31 37.67 17.32
C HIS A 30 -16.08 38.37 18.67
N LEU A 31 -14.94 38.14 19.33
CA LEU A 31 -14.58 38.80 20.60
C LEU A 31 -14.52 40.33 20.45
N ALA A 32 -14.01 40.84 19.32
CA ALA A 32 -13.98 42.28 19.05
C ALA A 32 -15.38 42.90 18.92
N ALA A 33 -16.41 42.11 18.59
CA ALA A 33 -17.78 42.57 18.39
C ALA A 33 -18.73 42.23 19.55
N CYS A 34 -18.36 41.31 20.45
CA CYS A 34 -19.24 40.80 21.50
C CYS A 34 -18.66 41.00 22.91
N ALA A 35 -19.29 41.90 23.67
CA ALA A 35 -18.92 42.18 25.06
C ALA A 35 -19.25 41.02 26.03
N GLU A 36 -20.20 40.15 25.70
CA GLU A 36 -20.52 38.97 26.52
C GLU A 36 -19.43 37.92 26.43
N CYS A 37 -19.00 37.55 25.22
CA CYS A 37 -17.90 36.62 25.03
C CYS A 37 -16.56 37.16 25.56
N THR A 38 -16.35 38.48 25.50
CA THR A 38 -15.16 39.11 26.10
C THR A 38 -15.14 38.93 27.63
N ARG A 39 -16.27 39.17 28.31
CA ARG A 39 -16.40 38.94 29.76
C ARG A 39 -16.22 37.46 30.12
N ALA A 40 -16.84 36.56 29.36
CA ALA A 40 -16.67 35.11 29.57
C ALA A 40 -15.21 34.67 29.40
N LEU A 41 -14.48 35.23 28.43
CA LEU A 41 -13.06 34.97 28.22
C LEU A 41 -12.21 35.43 29.42
N GLU A 42 -12.47 36.63 29.94
CA GLU A 42 -11.79 37.17 31.12
C GLU A 42 -12.05 36.31 32.37
N ASP A 43 -13.28 35.84 32.55
CA ASP A 43 -13.64 34.94 33.66
C ASP A 43 -12.89 33.61 33.57
N PHE A 44 -12.80 33.01 32.37
CA PHE A 44 -12.01 31.79 32.16
C PHE A 44 -10.52 32.02 32.43
N GLN A 45 -9.95 33.14 31.99
CA GLN A 45 -8.56 33.49 32.27
C GLN A 45 -8.28 33.61 33.77
N ARG A 46 -9.19 34.27 34.51
CA ARG A 46 -9.09 34.42 35.97
C ARG A 46 -9.10 33.07 36.67
N ILE A 47 -10.06 32.20 36.31
CA ILE A 47 -10.16 30.84 36.87
C ILE A 47 -8.87 30.04 36.62
N LEU A 48 -8.33 30.08 35.39
CA LEU A 48 -7.09 29.38 35.04
C LEU A 48 -5.88 29.92 35.80
N GLN A 49 -5.81 31.22 36.03
CA GLN A 49 -4.74 31.84 36.81
C GLN A 49 -4.82 31.44 38.29
N ASP A 50 -6.02 31.44 38.87
CA ASP A 50 -6.26 31.01 40.25
C ASP A 50 -5.89 29.53 40.44
N LEU A 51 -6.29 28.67 39.48
CA LEU A 51 -5.87 27.26 39.44
C LEU A 51 -4.35 27.12 39.34
N GLY A 52 -3.70 27.89 38.46
CA GLY A 52 -2.24 27.83 38.29
C GLY A 52 -1.47 28.27 39.55
N SER A 53 -1.99 29.27 40.27
CA SER A 53 -1.34 29.80 41.48
C SER A 53 -1.58 28.96 42.75
N SER A 54 -2.68 28.21 42.80
CA SER A 54 -3.02 27.33 43.92
C SER A 54 -2.30 25.98 43.87
N LEU A 55 -1.67 25.64 42.74
CA LEU A 55 -0.89 24.41 42.62
C LEU A 55 0.45 24.54 43.35
N PRO A 56 0.86 23.51 44.12
CA PRO A 56 2.20 23.49 44.70
C PRO A 56 3.25 23.55 43.59
N ARG A 57 4.38 24.21 43.87
CA ARG A 57 5.51 24.28 42.93
C ARG A 57 5.89 22.86 42.50
N PRO A 58 5.97 22.58 41.18
CA PRO A 58 6.38 21.26 40.72
C PRO A 58 7.77 20.92 41.28
N PRO A 59 8.00 19.65 41.68
CA PRO A 59 9.29 19.23 42.20
C PRO A 59 10.38 19.48 41.15
N GLU A 60 11.59 19.77 41.62
CA GLU A 60 12.74 19.94 40.71
C GLU A 60 12.97 18.65 39.92
N VAL A 61 12.82 18.73 38.59
CA VAL A 61 12.97 17.57 37.72
C VAL A 61 14.45 17.34 37.46
N HIS A 62 15.01 16.29 38.07
CA HIS A 62 16.36 15.83 37.81
C HIS A 62 16.45 15.03 36.50
N TRP A 63 16.46 15.74 35.36
CA TRP A 63 16.56 15.13 34.03
C TRP A 63 17.78 14.22 33.85
N GLY A 64 18.87 14.48 34.57
CA GLY A 64 20.07 13.64 34.58
C GLY A 64 19.78 12.24 35.15
N ALA A 65 19.17 12.17 36.33
CA ALA A 65 18.80 10.92 36.99
C ALA A 65 17.76 10.15 36.16
N TYR A 66 16.75 10.83 35.63
CA TYR A 66 15.75 10.21 34.76
C TYR A 66 16.37 9.61 33.49
N ARG A 67 17.29 10.32 32.83
CA ARG A 67 17.99 9.80 31.64
C ARG A 67 18.89 8.62 31.98
N ALA A 68 19.53 8.62 33.15
CA ALA A 68 20.34 7.50 33.61
C ALA A 68 19.48 6.25 33.83
N GLU A 69 18.37 6.38 34.56
CA GLU A 69 17.42 5.29 34.80
C GLU A 69 16.82 4.76 33.49
N LEU A 70 16.48 5.64 32.56
CA LEU A 70 15.95 5.25 31.25
C LEU A 70 16.99 4.47 30.44
N ARG A 71 18.26 4.91 30.42
CA ARG A 71 19.34 4.20 29.74
C ARG A 71 19.55 2.81 30.34
N GLU A 72 19.58 2.71 31.66
CA GLU A 72 19.74 1.43 32.36
C GLU A 72 18.60 0.46 32.00
N LYS A 73 17.34 0.93 32.02
CA LYS A 73 16.17 0.12 31.62
C LYS A 73 16.25 -0.34 30.16
N LEU A 74 16.73 0.51 29.25
CA LEU A 74 16.92 0.17 27.84
C LEU A 74 18.03 -0.85 27.64
N GLU A 75 19.17 -0.69 28.32
CA GLU A 75 20.30 -1.61 28.27
C GLU A 75 19.94 -2.99 28.82
N ALA A 76 19.24 -3.04 29.97
CA ALA A 76 18.75 -4.30 30.53
C ALA A 76 17.81 -5.05 29.57
N ARG A 77 16.95 -4.35 28.83
CA ARG A 77 16.11 -4.95 27.79
C ARG A 77 16.92 -5.47 26.60
N ARG A 78 17.92 -4.70 26.14
CA ARG A 78 18.82 -5.11 25.04
C ARG A 78 19.63 -6.35 25.40
N GLN A 79 20.16 -6.44 26.62
CA GLN A 79 20.93 -7.60 27.06
C GLN A 79 20.08 -8.88 27.08
N ARG A 80 18.84 -8.81 27.61
CA ARG A 80 17.90 -9.96 27.58
C ARG A 80 17.52 -10.35 26.15
N ALA A 81 17.27 -9.38 25.28
CA ALA A 81 16.96 -9.65 23.87
C ALA A 81 18.16 -10.22 23.11
N GLY A 82 19.37 -9.72 23.35
CA GLY A 82 20.61 -10.14 22.68
C GLY A 82 20.95 -11.60 22.93
N GLY A 83 20.76 -12.11 24.15
CA GLY A 83 20.98 -13.52 24.48
C GLY A 83 20.03 -14.46 23.72
N TRP A 84 18.74 -14.11 23.64
CA TRP A 84 17.75 -14.95 22.94
C TRP A 84 17.88 -14.83 21.41
N GLN A 85 18.29 -13.66 20.92
CA GLN A 85 18.47 -13.40 19.50
C GLN A 85 19.75 -14.05 18.94
N TRP A 86 20.82 -14.19 19.75
CA TRP A 86 22.00 -14.97 19.37
C TRP A 86 21.66 -16.45 19.19
N LEU A 87 20.82 -17.02 20.07
CA LEU A 87 20.37 -18.42 19.98
C LEU A 87 19.42 -18.67 18.79
N ARG A 88 18.64 -17.67 18.37
CA ARG A 88 17.73 -17.78 17.21
C ARG A 88 18.36 -17.37 15.87
N ARG A 89 19.56 -16.78 15.85
CA ARG A 89 20.25 -16.38 14.62
C ARG A 89 20.75 -17.54 13.73
N PRO A 90 21.24 -18.68 14.25
CA PRO A 90 21.69 -19.77 13.37
C PRO A 90 20.55 -20.65 12.82
N LEU A 91 19.37 -20.65 13.46
CA LEU A 91 18.23 -21.48 13.06
C LEU A 91 17.71 -21.21 11.62
N PRO A 92 17.45 -19.95 11.20
CA PRO A 92 16.91 -19.69 9.86
C PRO A 92 17.93 -19.97 8.75
N VAL A 93 19.23 -19.77 9.02
CA VAL A 93 20.30 -20.04 8.05
C VAL A 93 20.46 -21.56 7.84
N ALA A 94 20.42 -22.34 8.92
CA ALA A 94 20.47 -23.79 8.84
C ALA A 94 19.26 -24.39 8.09
N LEU A 95 18.05 -23.86 8.32
CA LEU A 95 16.84 -24.29 7.61
C LEU A 95 16.89 -23.98 6.11
N SER A 96 17.43 -22.82 5.71
CA SER A 96 17.57 -22.48 4.28
C SER A 96 18.56 -23.39 3.55
N ALA A 97 19.64 -23.83 4.20
CA ALA A 97 20.63 -24.72 3.60
C ALA A 97 20.05 -26.12 3.33
N VAL A 98 19.24 -26.65 4.27
CA VAL A 98 18.56 -27.94 4.10
C VAL A 98 17.53 -27.89 2.96
N ALA A 99 16.73 -26.82 2.90
CA ALA A 99 15.73 -26.65 1.84
C ALA A 99 16.36 -26.53 0.44
N ALA A 100 17.45 -25.77 0.31
CA ALA A 100 18.20 -25.65 -0.94
C ALA A 100 18.82 -27.00 -1.37
N GLY A 101 19.38 -27.76 -0.43
CA GLY A 101 19.89 -29.10 -0.69
C GLY A 101 18.81 -30.07 -1.16
N ALA A 102 17.64 -30.08 -0.51
CA ALA A 102 16.52 -30.94 -0.89
C ALA A 102 15.98 -30.63 -2.30
N LEU A 103 15.88 -29.33 -2.66
CA LEU A 103 15.46 -28.91 -4.00
C LEU A 103 16.47 -29.30 -5.08
N LEU A 104 17.77 -29.21 -4.80
CA LEU A 104 18.82 -29.65 -5.73
C LEU A 104 18.76 -31.17 -5.96
N ILE A 105 18.57 -31.95 -4.90
CA ILE A 105 18.44 -33.41 -5.00
C ILE A 105 17.20 -33.78 -5.82
N LEU A 106 16.04 -33.16 -5.53
CA LEU A 106 14.82 -33.39 -6.32
C LEU A 106 15.01 -33.00 -7.79
N GLY A 107 15.60 -31.84 -8.06
CA GLY A 107 15.89 -31.38 -9.41
C GLY A 107 16.78 -32.37 -10.18
N LEU A 108 17.87 -32.80 -9.56
CA LEU A 108 18.81 -33.75 -10.15
C LEU A 108 18.16 -35.13 -10.38
N GLN A 109 17.34 -35.59 -9.44
CA GLN A 109 16.60 -36.84 -9.56
C GLN A 109 15.57 -36.76 -10.70
N THR A 110 14.83 -35.66 -10.84
CA THR A 110 13.91 -35.49 -11.97
C THR A 110 14.62 -35.40 -13.32
N TRP A 111 15.84 -34.87 -13.36
CA TRP A 111 16.62 -34.77 -14.58
C TRP A 111 17.18 -36.14 -15.00
N ILE A 112 17.73 -36.91 -14.05
CA ILE A 112 18.33 -38.23 -14.32
C ILE A 112 17.26 -39.29 -14.62
N TYR A 113 16.11 -39.25 -13.93
CA TYR A 113 15.07 -40.29 -14.03
C TYR A 113 13.94 -39.95 -15.02
N ARG A 114 14.03 -38.90 -15.84
CA ARG A 114 13.06 -38.59 -16.91
C ARG A 114 13.53 -38.88 -18.35
N PRO A 115 13.89 -40.13 -18.71
CA PRO A 115 13.90 -40.52 -20.13
C PRO A 115 12.55 -41.06 -20.63
N ALA A 116 11.57 -41.32 -19.78
CA ALA A 116 10.35 -42.07 -20.17
C ALA A 116 9.08 -41.26 -20.46
N VAL A 117 8.93 -40.02 -19.96
CA VAL A 117 7.67 -39.25 -20.10
C VAL A 117 7.56 -38.54 -21.46
N ASN A 118 8.68 -38.21 -22.10
CA ASN A 118 8.67 -37.54 -23.41
C ASN A 118 8.36 -38.51 -24.57
N GLY A 119 8.61 -39.82 -24.39
CA GLY A 119 8.31 -40.83 -25.41
C GLY A 119 6.81 -41.11 -25.56
N ASP A 120 6.08 -41.15 -24.44
CA ASP A 120 4.62 -41.39 -24.43
C ASP A 120 3.83 -40.23 -25.05
N LEU A 121 4.27 -38.99 -24.84
CA LEU A 121 3.64 -37.80 -25.45
C LEU A 121 3.84 -37.75 -26.97
N ALA A 122 5.02 -38.17 -27.47
CA ALA A 122 5.28 -38.22 -28.91
C ALA A 122 4.44 -39.29 -29.63
N LEU A 123 4.24 -40.46 -29.00
CA LEU A 123 3.37 -41.52 -29.53
C LEU A 123 1.88 -41.13 -29.51
N LEU A 124 1.43 -40.39 -28.48
CA LEU A 124 0.08 -39.85 -28.43
C LEU A 124 -0.15 -38.79 -29.51
N GLU A 125 0.84 -37.94 -29.78
CA GLU A 125 0.73 -36.92 -30.84
C GLU A 125 0.65 -37.55 -32.24
N GLU A 126 1.48 -38.56 -32.53
CA GLU A 126 1.47 -39.27 -33.80
C GLU A 126 0.14 -40.01 -34.05
N THR A 127 -0.41 -40.67 -33.02
CA THR A 127 -1.70 -41.37 -33.12
C THR A 127 -2.89 -40.42 -33.30
N VAL A 128 -2.90 -39.28 -32.61
CA VAL A 128 -3.96 -38.27 -32.76
C VAL A 128 -3.89 -37.57 -34.12
N VAL A 129 -2.70 -37.27 -34.63
CA VAL A 129 -2.54 -36.68 -35.97
C VAL A 129 -3.02 -37.64 -37.07
N ALA A 130 -2.68 -38.94 -36.98
CA ALA A 130 -3.15 -39.94 -37.93
C ALA A 130 -4.69 -40.06 -37.98
N SER A 131 -5.35 -40.04 -36.81
CA SER A 131 -6.81 -40.09 -36.74
C SER A 131 -7.52 -38.86 -37.31
N ARG A 132 -6.88 -37.67 -37.26
CA ARG A 132 -7.48 -36.42 -37.76
C ARG A 132 -7.40 -36.29 -39.29
N PHE A 133 -6.41 -36.91 -39.93
CA PHE A 133 -6.29 -36.94 -41.39
C PHE A 133 -7.35 -37.84 -42.05
N ASP A 134 -7.78 -38.92 -41.39
CA ASP A 134 -8.83 -39.80 -41.92
C ASP A 134 -10.20 -39.09 -41.99
N LEU A 135 -10.48 -38.21 -41.01
CA LEU A 135 -11.69 -37.39 -40.97
C LEU A 135 -11.73 -36.28 -42.04
N LEU A 136 -10.56 -35.72 -42.42
CA LEU A 136 -10.45 -34.69 -43.46
C LEU A 136 -10.58 -35.26 -44.87
N ARG A 137 -10.23 -36.54 -45.07
CA ARG A 137 -10.48 -37.26 -46.33
C ARG A 137 -11.98 -37.40 -46.63
N GLN A 138 -12.81 -37.41 -45.59
CA GLN A 138 -14.26 -37.56 -45.71
C GLN A 138 -15.00 -36.22 -45.91
N TYR A 139 -14.30 -35.09 -45.82
CA TYR A 139 -14.83 -33.74 -46.09
C TYR A 139 -14.35 -33.17 -47.44
N ALA A 140 -14.15 -34.02 -48.44
CA ALA A 140 -13.98 -33.64 -49.83
C ALA A 140 -15.30 -33.17 -50.46
N VAL A 141 -15.91 -32.10 -49.90
CA VAL A 141 -17.21 -31.55 -50.36
C VAL A 141 -17.18 -30.04 -50.60
N ILE A 142 -16.02 -29.37 -50.52
CA ILE A 142 -15.96 -27.93 -50.85
C ILE A 142 -14.79 -27.64 -51.78
N GLU A 143 -14.84 -28.22 -52.98
CA GLU A 143 -13.94 -27.86 -54.09
C GLU A 143 -14.76 -27.38 -55.31
N ARG A 144 -15.90 -26.72 -55.05
CA ARG A 144 -16.66 -26.03 -56.11
C ARG A 144 -17.43 -24.81 -55.62
N LEU A 145 -16.82 -24.04 -54.73
CA LEU A 145 -17.15 -22.62 -54.56
C LEU A 145 -16.03 -21.83 -55.22
N ASP A 146 -16.23 -21.61 -56.51
CA ASP A 146 -15.51 -20.75 -57.45
C ASP A 146 -15.65 -19.26 -57.05
N LEU A 147 -15.57 -18.98 -55.74
CA LEU A 147 -16.06 -17.76 -55.10
C LEU A 147 -14.93 -16.84 -54.62
N TRP A 148 -13.69 -17.14 -55.00
CA TRP A 148 -12.51 -16.32 -54.66
C TRP A 148 -11.91 -15.59 -55.87
N GLU A 149 -12.53 -15.66 -57.05
CA GLU A 149 -11.99 -15.02 -58.26
C GLU A 149 -12.21 -13.48 -58.32
N ASP A 150 -13.02 -12.91 -57.41
CA ASP A 150 -13.39 -11.48 -57.45
C ASP A 150 -12.71 -10.59 -56.38
N LEU A 151 -11.63 -11.05 -55.73
CA LEU A 151 -10.84 -10.18 -54.84
C LEU A 151 -10.00 -9.13 -55.60
N ASP A 152 -9.92 -9.20 -56.93
CA ASP A 152 -9.22 -8.20 -57.75
C ASP A 152 -9.97 -6.86 -57.90
N VAL A 153 -11.21 -6.76 -57.41
CA VAL A 153 -11.98 -5.50 -57.41
C VAL A 153 -11.49 -4.53 -56.32
N VAL A 154 -10.95 -5.05 -55.20
CA VAL A 154 -10.50 -4.19 -54.08
C VAL A 154 -9.21 -3.44 -54.40
N ARG A 155 -8.35 -3.98 -55.28
CA ARG A 155 -7.04 -3.39 -55.59
C ARG A 155 -7.09 -2.21 -56.58
N ARG A 156 -8.16 -2.07 -57.37
CA ARG A 156 -8.27 -0.98 -58.37
C ARG A 156 -8.82 0.35 -57.82
N LEU A 157 -9.34 0.37 -56.59
CA LEU A 157 -9.80 1.62 -55.96
C LEU A 157 -8.64 2.48 -55.43
N GLU A 158 -7.46 1.90 -55.22
CA GLU A 158 -6.31 2.61 -54.66
C GLU A 158 -5.50 3.38 -55.73
N GLU A 159 -5.60 3.00 -57.01
CA GLU A 159 -4.87 3.66 -58.11
C GLU A 159 -5.60 4.86 -58.73
N LEU A 160 -6.86 5.12 -58.37
CA LEU A 160 -7.67 6.23 -58.91
C LEU A 160 -7.87 7.41 -57.96
N SER A 161 -6.97 7.61 -56.99
CA SER A 161 -6.92 8.89 -56.24
C SER A 161 -5.77 9.80 -56.70
N PRO A 162 -5.87 10.46 -57.87
CA PRO A 162 -5.03 11.60 -58.19
C PRO A 162 -5.55 12.84 -57.46
N ARG A 163 -4.81 13.25 -56.42
CA ARG A 163 -4.39 14.63 -56.14
C ARG A 163 -5.27 15.76 -56.71
N ARG A 164 -6.06 16.41 -55.85
CA ARG A 164 -6.55 17.80 -56.00
C ARG A 164 -6.40 18.46 -54.62
N LYS A 165 -5.34 19.19 -54.26
CA LYS A 165 -4.81 20.48 -54.75
C LYS A 165 -5.90 21.54 -54.94
N GLY A 166 -5.85 22.58 -54.12
CA GLY A 166 -6.61 23.83 -54.25
C GLY A 166 -7.33 24.15 -52.95
#